data_AF-A0A948V9Y3-F1
#
_entry.id   AF-A0A948V9Y3-F1
#
_cell.length_a   1.000
_cell.length_b   1.000
_cell.length_c   1.000
_cell.angle_alpha   90.00
_cell.angle_beta   90.00
_cell.angle_gamma   90.00
#
_symmetry.space_group_name_H-M   'P 1'
#
loop_
_entity.id
_entity.type
_entity.pdbx_description
1 polymer ?
#
loop_
_entity_poly.entity_id
_entity_poly.type
_entity_poly.pdbx_seq_one_letter_code
_entity_poly.pdbx_strand_id
1 'polypeptide(L)'
;MRDGDEMSTETGSTNHCTPRFRLLDESQILRIHHAALQVLEEVGVKVLHGKGVDLLAGHGAQVMDGNLVRIPAHLVDDAIRSAPSDLTIYDRKKEPVMALGERRIYFGTGTDLPKTIDLITREIRDTVADDVVRSTLISDAMPHIDFIGSYGLPRDITPGLHYIRCFQLEVENSTKPVFFTAGSEEELKIIHEMASAVAGGKDALSAHPFLIHYSEPTSPLIHSGEAVSKLLYCSENGIPINYTPALLAGSTGPVTLAGALTVAVAEALSGLVMHQLCSKGAPIITGVAATSMDMLHATASYAAPEFRLTHSAYADLFHHYGLPIWGTAGCSDAHFPDLQAGAEYAFTLLNAALDGTNLIHDCGYLGQGFVASPEMIIFANEVIGMVKRYVSGFTIDDVHIGM
;
A
#
# COMPACT_ATOMS: atom_id res chain seq x y z
N MET A 1 -25.24 -6.63 45.43
CA MET A 1 -25.23 -8.11 45.28
C MET A 1 -24.36 -8.35 44.05
N ARG A 2 -23.05 -8.52 44.22
CA ARG A 2 -22.37 -9.81 44.43
C ARG A 2 -22.91 -10.86 43.47
N ASP A 3 -22.20 -11.05 42.37
CA ASP A 3 -21.41 -12.25 42.02
C ASP A 3 -20.23 -11.70 41.18
N GLY A 4 -18.95 -12.00 41.38
CA GLY A 4 -18.31 -13.18 41.94
C GLY A 4 -17.31 -13.64 40.88
N ASP A 5 -16.02 -13.42 41.10
CA ASP A 5 -14.91 -13.88 40.25
C ASP A 5 -15.10 -15.34 39.81
N GLU A 6 -15.13 -15.57 38.49
CA GLU A 6 -14.51 -16.76 37.93
C GLU A 6 -13.36 -16.30 37.03
N MET A 7 -12.19 -16.29 37.67
CA MET A 7 -10.90 -16.20 37.04
C MET A 7 -10.71 -17.47 36.20
N SER A 8 -11.21 -17.46 34.96
CA SER A 8 -10.94 -18.53 34.01
C SER A 8 -9.45 -18.50 33.67
N THR A 9 -8.76 -19.54 34.10
CA THR A 9 -7.43 -19.88 33.59
C THR A 9 -7.57 -20.18 32.10
N GLU A 10 -7.35 -19.19 31.24
CA GLU A 10 -7.23 -19.37 29.79
C GLU A 10 -5.99 -20.21 29.49
N THR A 11 -6.16 -21.53 29.50
CA THR A 11 -5.28 -22.42 28.73
C THR A 11 -5.47 -22.04 27.26
N GLY A 12 -4.41 -21.56 26.60
CA GLY A 12 -4.41 -20.96 25.26
C GLY A 12 -4.81 -21.85 24.07
N SER A 13 -5.91 -22.59 24.20
CA SER A 13 -6.66 -23.14 23.08
C SER A 13 -7.56 -22.03 22.55
N THR A 14 -7.15 -21.36 21.48
CA THR A 14 -8.09 -20.56 20.71
C THR A 14 -9.06 -21.52 20.04
N ASN A 15 -10.28 -21.63 20.57
CA ASN A 15 -11.37 -22.41 19.95
C ASN A 15 -11.77 -21.88 18.57
N HIS A 16 -11.18 -20.77 18.12
CA HIS A 16 -11.41 -20.18 16.81
C HIS A 16 -10.32 -20.61 15.82
N CYS A 17 -10.71 -21.32 14.77
CA CYS A 17 -9.82 -21.85 13.74
C CYS A 17 -9.83 -20.95 12.51
N THR A 18 -8.72 -20.29 12.23
CA THR A 18 -8.53 -19.45 11.04
C THR A 18 -7.43 -20.00 10.13
N PRO A 19 -7.54 -19.79 8.80
CA PRO A 19 -6.45 -20.11 7.88
C PRO A 19 -5.17 -19.36 8.25
N ARG A 20 -4.02 -20.03 8.13
CA ARG A 20 -2.70 -19.40 8.30
C ARG A 20 -1.85 -19.68 7.07
N PHE A 21 -1.25 -18.62 6.56
CA PHE A 21 -0.25 -18.68 5.50
C PHE A 21 0.99 -17.90 5.93
N ARG A 22 2.14 -18.45 5.58
CA ARG A 22 3.47 -17.89 5.77
C ARG A 22 4.36 -18.55 4.73
N LEU A 23 4.98 -17.75 3.86
CA LEU A 23 5.82 -18.22 2.77
C LEU A 23 7.26 -18.45 3.25
N LEU A 24 7.81 -17.49 4.01
CA LEU A 24 9.18 -17.50 4.48
C LEU A 24 9.29 -18.00 5.92
N ASP A 25 10.22 -18.89 6.17
CA ASP A 25 10.65 -19.19 7.54
C ASP A 25 11.53 -18.06 8.13
N GLU A 26 11.82 -18.14 9.43
CA GLU A 26 12.61 -17.11 10.13
C GLU A 26 14.03 -16.98 9.58
N SER A 27 14.67 -18.08 9.18
CA SER A 27 16.02 -18.06 8.63
C SER A 27 16.07 -17.36 7.27
N GLN A 28 15.02 -17.53 6.46
CA GLN A 28 14.88 -16.88 5.16
C GLN A 28 14.61 -15.38 5.31
N ILE A 29 13.76 -15.00 6.27
CA ILE A 29 13.51 -13.58 6.62
C ILE A 29 14.83 -12.89 7.00
N LEU A 30 15.57 -13.46 7.96
CA LEU A 30 16.85 -12.88 8.40
C LEU A 30 17.87 -12.81 7.27
N ARG A 31 17.90 -13.81 6.39
CA ARG A 31 18.80 -13.82 5.22
C ARG A 31 18.50 -12.67 4.26
N ILE A 32 17.24 -12.40 3.95
CA ILE A 32 16.85 -11.29 3.08
C ILE A 32 17.09 -9.94 3.77
N HIS A 33 16.74 -9.83 5.06
CA HIS A 33 17.01 -8.63 5.85
C HIS A 33 18.51 -8.26 5.85
N HIS A 34 19.39 -9.20 6.20
CA HIS A 34 20.84 -8.95 6.19
C HIS A 34 21.38 -8.65 4.80
N ALA A 35 20.87 -9.28 3.75
CA ALA A 35 21.24 -8.97 2.38
C ALA A 35 20.84 -7.53 1.99
N ALA A 36 19.66 -7.07 2.42
CA ALA A 36 19.21 -5.69 2.20
C ALA A 36 20.08 -4.68 2.97
N LEU A 37 20.47 -4.99 4.22
CA LEU A 37 21.42 -4.18 4.98
C LEU A 37 22.78 -4.08 4.27
N GLN A 38 23.28 -5.19 3.74
CA GLN A 38 24.53 -5.21 2.97
C GLN A 38 24.42 -4.36 1.70
N VAL A 39 23.29 -4.40 0.99
CA VAL A 39 23.04 -3.51 -0.16
C VAL A 39 23.10 -2.05 0.27
N LEU A 40 22.46 -1.68 1.37
CA LEU A 40 22.46 -0.30 1.87
C LEU A 40 23.85 0.19 2.32
N GLU A 41 24.65 -0.68 2.92
CA GLU A 41 25.98 -0.34 3.44
C GLU A 41 27.07 -0.34 2.36
N GLU A 42 27.05 -1.30 1.43
CA GLU A 42 28.10 -1.48 0.42
C GLU A 42 27.76 -0.80 -0.92
N VAL A 43 26.50 -0.86 -1.36
CA VAL A 43 26.04 -0.29 -2.64
C VAL A 43 25.51 1.12 -2.40
N GLY A 44 24.61 1.28 -1.44
CA GLY A 44 23.94 2.54 -1.13
C GLY A 44 22.78 2.88 -2.08
N VAL A 45 22.13 4.00 -1.80
CA VAL A 45 21.01 4.55 -2.57
C VAL A 45 21.32 5.94 -3.08
N LYS A 46 20.86 6.28 -4.29
CA LYS A 46 21.04 7.62 -4.85
C LYS A 46 19.92 8.54 -4.38
N VAL A 47 20.27 9.63 -3.70
CA VAL A 47 19.29 10.59 -3.15
C VAL A 47 19.38 11.91 -3.92
N LEU A 48 18.38 12.20 -4.74
CA LEU A 48 18.34 13.39 -5.59
C LEU A 48 17.69 14.60 -4.90
N HIS A 49 17.91 14.74 -3.60
CA HIS A 49 17.34 15.80 -2.77
C HIS A 49 18.35 16.28 -1.71
N GLY A 50 18.75 17.55 -1.77
CA GLY A 50 19.81 18.11 -0.91
C GLY A 50 19.54 17.91 0.58
N LYS A 51 18.36 18.32 1.08
CA LYS A 51 17.97 18.12 2.48
C LYS A 51 17.92 16.64 2.87
N GLY A 52 17.60 15.73 1.94
CA GLY A 52 17.61 14.28 2.20
C GLY A 52 19.03 13.74 2.39
N VAL A 53 19.97 14.20 1.57
CA VAL A 53 21.40 13.88 1.70
C VAL A 53 21.96 14.42 3.02
N ASP A 54 21.69 15.70 3.31
CA ASP A 54 22.17 16.36 4.54
C ASP A 54 21.62 15.69 5.80
N LEU A 55 20.35 15.28 5.77
CA LEU A 55 19.70 14.56 6.85
C LEU A 55 20.40 13.23 7.13
N LEU A 56 20.64 12.42 6.09
CA LEU A 56 21.32 11.13 6.23
C LEU A 56 22.78 11.32 6.69
N ALA A 57 23.50 12.27 6.09
CA ALA A 57 24.88 12.58 6.45
C ALA A 57 25.02 13.03 7.92
N GLY A 58 24.10 13.88 8.38
CA GLY A 58 24.06 14.38 9.75
C GLY A 58 23.84 13.28 10.81
N HIS A 59 23.35 12.11 10.40
CA HIS A 59 23.12 10.94 11.26
C HIS A 59 24.12 9.81 11.02
N GLY A 60 25.23 10.08 10.32
CA GLY A 60 26.33 9.11 10.16
C GLY A 60 26.24 8.23 8.93
N ALA A 61 25.33 8.50 7.98
CA ALA A 61 25.38 7.88 6.66
C ALA A 61 26.57 8.43 5.86
N GLN A 62 27.21 7.59 5.04
CA GLN A 62 28.33 8.01 4.21
C GLN A 62 27.84 8.51 2.85
N VAL A 63 28.11 9.79 2.55
CA VAL A 63 27.82 10.37 1.24
C VAL A 63 29.04 10.23 0.33
N MET A 64 28.83 9.58 -0.80
CA MET A 64 29.79 9.39 -1.88
C MET A 64 29.47 10.34 -3.06
N ASP A 65 30.32 10.34 -4.08
CA ASP A 65 30.13 11.15 -5.28
C ASP A 65 28.75 10.95 -5.93
N GLY A 66 28.16 12.05 -6.41
CA GLY A 66 26.88 12.02 -7.12
C GLY A 66 25.65 11.75 -6.24
N ASN A 67 25.72 12.10 -4.94
CA ASN A 67 24.67 11.87 -3.93
C ASN A 67 24.31 10.40 -3.73
N LEU A 68 25.29 9.50 -3.90
CA LEU A 68 25.14 8.11 -3.50
C LEU A 68 25.37 8.00 -1.99
N VAL A 69 24.37 7.57 -1.25
CA VAL A 69 24.40 7.52 0.22
C VAL A 69 24.38 6.07 0.69
N ARG A 70 25.40 5.67 1.44
CA ARG A 70 25.47 4.38 2.12
C ARG A 70 24.92 4.51 3.53
N ILE A 71 23.94 3.68 3.85
CA ILE A 71 23.18 3.74 5.09
C ILE A 71 23.62 2.58 5.99
N PRO A 72 24.22 2.85 7.16
CA PRO A 72 24.65 1.81 8.08
C PRO A 72 23.45 1.13 8.76
N ALA A 73 23.61 -0.16 9.10
CA ALA A 73 22.53 -0.99 9.64
C ALA A 73 21.84 -0.42 10.87
N HIS A 74 22.57 0.24 11.78
CA HIS A 74 21.98 0.79 13.00
C HIS A 74 20.91 1.85 12.74
N LEU A 75 21.03 2.64 11.65
CA LEU A 75 20.00 3.62 11.28
C LEU A 75 18.72 2.93 10.79
N VAL A 76 18.86 1.80 10.09
CA VAL A 76 17.72 0.97 9.66
C VAL A 76 17.01 0.39 10.88
N ASP A 77 17.77 -0.18 11.81
CA ASP A 77 17.21 -0.74 13.05
C ASP A 77 16.49 0.33 13.89
N ASP A 78 17.06 1.53 14.01
CA ASP A 78 16.44 2.66 14.69
C ASP A 78 15.16 3.14 13.99
N ALA A 79 15.15 3.15 12.66
CA ALA A 79 13.99 3.53 11.86
C ALA A 79 12.84 2.51 12.01
N ILE A 80 13.14 1.21 11.94
CA ILE A 80 12.15 0.14 12.18
C ILE A 80 11.54 0.27 13.58
N ARG A 81 12.37 0.47 14.62
CA ARG A 81 11.89 0.62 16.01
C ARG A 81 11.06 1.88 16.25
N SER A 82 11.29 2.93 15.48
CA SER A 82 10.63 4.21 15.69
C SER A 82 9.33 4.36 14.91
N ALA A 83 9.20 3.68 13.77
CA ALA A 83 7.98 3.70 13.00
C ALA A 83 6.83 3.00 13.75
N PRO A 84 5.60 3.52 13.66
CA PRO A 84 4.45 2.95 14.35
C PRO A 84 4.05 1.59 13.76
N SER A 85 3.79 0.63 14.65
CA SER A 85 3.36 -0.73 14.28
C SER A 85 1.87 -0.84 13.94
N ASP A 86 1.09 0.17 14.33
CA ASP A 86 -0.33 0.29 14.01
C ASP A 86 -0.67 1.74 13.64
N LEU A 87 -1.44 1.90 12.57
CA LEU A 87 -1.94 3.18 12.10
C LEU A 87 -3.47 3.13 11.99
N THR A 88 -4.15 3.93 12.82
CA THR A 88 -5.60 4.10 12.72
C THR A 88 -5.94 5.19 11.71
N ILE A 89 -6.78 4.84 10.73
CA ILE A 89 -7.32 5.72 9.70
C ILE A 89 -8.82 5.85 9.91
N TYR A 90 -9.31 7.07 9.75
CA TYR A 90 -10.67 7.49 10.05
C TYR A 90 -11.46 7.77 8.79
N ASP A 91 -12.77 7.69 8.88
CA ASP A 91 -13.64 8.24 7.86
C ASP A 91 -13.82 9.77 8.05
N ARG A 92 -14.50 10.44 7.13
CA ARG A 92 -14.76 11.89 7.28
C ARG A 92 -15.68 12.24 8.45
N LYS A 93 -16.33 11.26 9.06
CA LYS A 93 -17.18 11.43 10.26
C LYS A 93 -16.39 11.24 11.56
N LYS A 94 -15.07 10.99 11.47
CA LYS A 94 -14.15 10.75 12.59
C LYS A 94 -14.37 9.42 13.29
N GLU A 95 -14.96 8.45 12.60
CA GLU A 95 -15.03 7.08 13.09
C GLU A 95 -13.77 6.31 12.67
N PRO A 96 -13.12 5.56 13.58
CA PRO A 96 -11.97 4.74 13.22
C PRO A 96 -12.46 3.55 12.38
N VAL A 97 -12.06 3.51 11.11
CA VAL A 97 -12.56 2.51 10.14
C VAL A 97 -11.49 1.53 9.68
N MET A 98 -10.21 1.91 9.75
CA MET A 98 -9.10 1.03 9.41
C MET A 98 -8.00 1.11 10.48
N ALA A 99 -7.56 -0.03 11.00
CA ALA A 99 -6.40 -0.14 11.87
C ALA A 99 -5.32 -0.94 11.15
N LEU A 100 -4.43 -0.23 10.46
CA LEU A 100 -3.38 -0.80 9.63
C LEU A 100 -2.24 -1.28 10.54
N GLY A 101 -2.21 -2.58 10.79
CA GLY A 101 -1.25 -3.21 11.65
C GLY A 101 -1.60 -4.68 11.84
N GLU A 102 -0.65 -5.43 12.39
CA GLU A 102 -0.76 -6.89 12.51
C GLU A 102 -1.18 -7.53 11.17
N ARG A 103 -2.25 -8.32 11.15
CA ARG A 103 -2.77 -9.01 9.97
C ARG A 103 -4.20 -8.58 9.61
N ARG A 104 -4.62 -7.39 10.05
CA ARG A 104 -5.93 -6.81 9.67
C ARG A 104 -5.88 -6.38 8.21
N ILE A 105 -6.91 -6.68 7.43
CA ILE A 105 -6.92 -6.51 5.97
C ILE A 105 -8.01 -5.51 5.55
N TYR A 106 -7.65 -4.59 4.67
CA TYR A 106 -8.55 -3.57 4.13
C TYR A 106 -8.33 -3.44 2.62
N PHE A 107 -9.42 -3.49 1.85
CA PHE A 107 -9.41 -3.47 0.40
C PHE A 107 -9.92 -2.13 -0.13
N GLY A 108 -9.34 -1.64 -1.21
CA GLY A 108 -9.74 -0.38 -1.83
C GLY A 108 -9.43 -0.32 -3.32
N THR A 109 -9.99 0.71 -3.97
CA THR A 109 -9.62 1.04 -5.35
C THR A 109 -8.23 1.66 -5.40
N GLY A 110 -7.54 1.53 -6.54
CA GLY A 110 -6.25 2.20 -6.80
C GLY A 110 -6.40 3.61 -7.39
N THR A 111 -5.27 4.22 -7.76
CA THR A 111 -5.20 5.56 -8.39
C THR A 111 -4.72 5.56 -9.86
N ASP A 112 -5.15 6.58 -10.61
CA ASP A 112 -4.43 7.12 -11.79
C ASP A 112 -4.43 6.29 -13.09
N LEU A 113 -5.44 5.45 -13.30
CA LEU A 113 -5.60 4.74 -14.57
C LEU A 113 -5.93 5.68 -15.75
N PRO A 114 -5.14 5.68 -16.83
CA PRO A 114 -5.32 6.61 -17.94
C PRO A 114 -6.53 6.29 -18.83
N LYS A 115 -6.98 5.03 -18.82
CA LYS A 115 -8.11 4.56 -19.61
C LYS A 115 -9.20 3.99 -18.72
N THR A 116 -10.43 4.00 -19.20
CA THR A 116 -11.57 3.29 -18.58
C THR A 116 -12.38 2.56 -19.65
N ILE A 117 -13.03 1.48 -19.25
CA ILE A 117 -14.09 0.85 -20.05
C ILE A 117 -15.38 1.65 -19.85
N ASP A 118 -16.00 2.09 -20.94
CA ASP A 118 -17.31 2.72 -20.88
C ASP A 118 -18.41 1.69 -20.57
N LEU A 119 -19.25 1.99 -19.58
CA LEU A 119 -20.31 1.08 -19.12
C LEU A 119 -21.38 0.77 -20.17
N ILE A 120 -21.59 1.68 -21.13
CA ILE A 120 -22.65 1.55 -22.14
C ILE A 120 -22.06 1.02 -23.44
N THR A 121 -21.01 1.68 -23.97
CA THR A 121 -20.46 1.30 -25.29
C THR A 121 -19.49 0.13 -25.21
N ARG A 122 -18.95 -0.17 -24.02
CA ARG A 122 -17.88 -1.16 -23.78
C ARG A 122 -16.55 -0.82 -24.46
N GLU A 123 -16.40 0.39 -24.97
CA GLU A 123 -15.16 0.85 -25.57
C GLU A 123 -14.16 1.30 -24.49
N ILE A 124 -12.87 1.04 -24.74
CA ILE A 124 -11.78 1.57 -23.93
C ILE A 124 -11.51 3.00 -24.40
N ARG A 125 -11.73 3.97 -23.52
CA ARG A 125 -11.53 5.40 -23.80
C ARG A 125 -10.68 6.06 -22.73
N ASP A 126 -10.27 7.29 -22.99
CA ASP A 126 -9.63 8.12 -21.95
C ASP A 126 -10.57 8.29 -20.76
N THR A 127 -10.00 8.20 -19.56
CA THR A 127 -10.68 8.55 -18.33
C THR A 127 -11.03 10.03 -18.33
N VAL A 128 -12.23 10.37 -17.85
CA VAL A 128 -12.68 11.74 -17.61
C VAL A 128 -13.11 11.93 -16.15
N ALA A 129 -13.27 13.18 -15.71
CA ALA A 129 -13.56 13.51 -14.31
C ALA A 129 -14.84 12.83 -13.80
N ASP A 130 -15.84 12.66 -14.68
CA ASP A 130 -17.08 11.97 -14.35
C ASP A 130 -16.88 10.48 -14.03
N ASP A 131 -15.84 9.83 -14.59
CA ASP A 131 -15.53 8.45 -14.25
C ASP A 131 -15.01 8.32 -12.81
N VAL A 132 -14.24 9.30 -12.33
CA VAL A 132 -13.76 9.38 -10.93
C VAL A 132 -14.95 9.54 -9.97
N VAL A 133 -15.93 10.38 -10.33
CA VAL A 133 -17.17 10.53 -9.55
C VAL A 133 -17.94 9.22 -9.50
N ARG A 134 -18.14 8.56 -10.65
CA ARG A 134 -18.88 7.30 -10.73
C ARG A 134 -18.19 6.19 -9.93
N SER A 135 -16.87 6.03 -10.08
CA SER A 135 -16.11 5.00 -9.34
C SER A 135 -16.13 5.28 -7.83
N THR A 136 -16.05 6.55 -7.42
CA THR A 136 -16.19 6.95 -6.02
C THR A 136 -17.55 6.54 -5.46
N LEU A 137 -18.64 6.87 -6.16
CA LEU A 137 -20.01 6.53 -5.73
C LEU A 137 -20.25 5.02 -5.68
N ILE A 138 -19.75 4.28 -6.67
CA ILE A 138 -19.82 2.81 -6.70
C ILE A 138 -19.06 2.26 -5.49
N SER A 139 -17.82 2.69 -5.29
CA SER A 139 -16.96 2.23 -4.21
C SER A 139 -17.55 2.57 -2.84
N ASP A 140 -18.13 3.76 -2.66
CA ASP A 140 -18.82 4.17 -1.43
C ASP A 140 -19.99 3.24 -1.07
N ALA A 141 -20.77 2.84 -2.08
CA ALA A 141 -21.90 1.93 -1.93
C ALA A 141 -21.49 0.47 -1.65
N MET A 142 -20.24 0.07 -1.93
CA MET A 142 -19.75 -1.30 -1.74
C MET A 142 -19.34 -1.55 -0.28
N PRO A 143 -19.93 -2.53 0.44
CA PRO A 143 -19.63 -2.78 1.85
C PRO A 143 -18.27 -3.43 2.11
N HIS A 144 -17.64 -4.02 1.10
CA HIS A 144 -16.34 -4.69 1.23
C HIS A 144 -15.17 -3.89 0.64
N ILE A 145 -15.45 -2.69 0.12
CA ILE A 145 -14.45 -1.70 -0.25
C ILE A 145 -14.28 -0.75 0.93
N ASP A 146 -13.16 -0.82 1.62
CA ASP A 146 -12.90 -0.15 2.90
C ASP A 146 -12.36 1.29 2.71
N PHE A 147 -11.63 1.56 1.62
CA PHE A 147 -11.14 2.89 1.24
C PHE A 147 -11.26 3.11 -0.28
N ILE A 148 -11.09 4.36 -0.71
CA ILE A 148 -11.16 4.76 -2.12
C ILE A 148 -9.86 5.40 -2.59
N GLY A 149 -9.52 5.18 -3.84
CA GLY A 149 -8.55 5.95 -4.60
C GLY A 149 -9.14 6.42 -5.93
N SER A 150 -8.40 7.30 -6.61
CA SER A 150 -8.93 8.13 -7.71
C SER A 150 -9.50 7.32 -8.86
N TYR A 151 -9.13 6.04 -8.96
CA TYR A 151 -9.53 5.08 -9.98
C TYR A 151 -9.04 5.42 -11.38
N GLY A 152 -8.72 6.68 -11.67
CA GLY A 152 -8.35 7.15 -12.99
C GLY A 152 -7.58 8.46 -12.97
N LEU A 153 -6.92 8.75 -14.10
CA LEU A 153 -6.22 10.00 -14.38
C LEU A 153 -6.94 10.76 -15.50
N PRO A 154 -7.88 11.67 -15.16
CA PRO A 154 -8.76 12.26 -16.15
C PRO A 154 -8.06 13.17 -17.15
N ARG A 155 -8.35 13.04 -18.45
CA ARG A 155 -7.76 13.89 -19.50
C ARG A 155 -8.50 15.18 -19.78
N ASP A 156 -9.71 15.34 -19.26
CA ASP A 156 -10.55 16.54 -19.39
C ASP A 156 -10.29 17.57 -18.28
N ILE A 157 -9.28 17.34 -17.44
CA ILE A 157 -8.81 18.28 -16.42
C ILE A 157 -7.58 19.04 -16.94
N THR A 158 -7.40 20.27 -16.47
CA THR A 158 -6.22 21.07 -16.84
C THR A 158 -4.93 20.38 -16.39
N PRO A 159 -3.89 20.28 -17.25
CA PRO A 159 -2.62 19.70 -16.88
C PRO A 159 -2.01 20.31 -15.63
N GLY A 160 -1.51 19.46 -14.72
CA GLY A 160 -0.97 19.87 -13.42
C GLY A 160 -2.03 20.10 -12.33
N LEU A 161 -3.31 19.85 -12.60
CA LEU A 161 -4.39 19.91 -11.60
C LEU A 161 -5.10 18.57 -11.39
N HIS A 162 -4.65 17.50 -12.06
CA HIS A 162 -5.33 16.20 -12.06
C HIS A 162 -5.51 15.65 -10.64
N TYR A 163 -4.43 15.52 -9.89
CA TYR A 163 -4.44 14.93 -8.55
C TYR A 163 -5.27 15.74 -7.55
N ILE A 164 -5.11 17.07 -7.56
CA ILE A 164 -5.89 18.00 -6.73
C ILE A 164 -7.40 17.83 -7.02
N ARG A 165 -7.76 17.77 -8.31
CA ARG A 165 -9.15 17.66 -8.72
C ARG A 165 -9.73 16.26 -8.45
N CYS A 166 -8.96 15.19 -8.61
CA CYS A 166 -9.36 13.85 -8.20
C CYS A 166 -9.67 13.80 -6.70
N PHE A 167 -8.75 14.30 -5.86
CA PHE A 167 -8.95 14.37 -4.41
C PHE A 167 -10.22 15.16 -4.05
N GLN A 168 -10.46 16.29 -4.71
CA GLN A 168 -11.69 17.05 -4.52
C GLN A 168 -12.94 16.22 -4.81
N LEU A 169 -12.97 15.53 -5.96
CA LEU A 169 -14.12 14.73 -6.40
C LEU A 169 -14.38 13.56 -5.45
N GLU A 170 -13.34 12.87 -4.99
CA GLU A 170 -13.46 11.77 -4.03
C GLU A 170 -14.07 12.26 -2.72
N VAL A 171 -13.52 13.35 -2.17
CA VAL A 171 -13.96 13.92 -0.90
C VAL A 171 -15.37 14.50 -1.00
N GLU A 172 -15.79 15.05 -2.14
CA GLU A 172 -17.15 15.54 -2.35
C GLU A 172 -18.20 14.41 -2.43
N ASN A 173 -17.80 13.19 -2.81
CA ASN A 173 -18.72 12.10 -3.15
C ASN A 173 -18.65 10.87 -2.23
N SER A 174 -17.72 10.81 -1.27
CA SER A 174 -17.64 9.71 -0.29
C SER A 174 -17.23 10.20 1.10
N THR A 175 -17.59 9.40 2.12
CA THR A 175 -17.05 9.59 3.47
C THR A 175 -15.90 8.65 3.82
N LYS A 176 -15.59 7.67 2.97
CA LYS A 176 -14.51 6.69 3.20
C LYS A 176 -13.13 7.34 3.19
N PRO A 177 -12.12 6.70 3.78
CA PRO A 177 -10.74 7.16 3.68
C PRO A 177 -10.26 7.24 2.22
N VAL A 178 -9.40 8.21 1.93
CA VAL A 178 -8.91 8.49 0.58
C VAL A 178 -7.42 8.15 0.45
N PHE A 179 -7.10 7.23 -0.46
CA PHE A 179 -5.75 6.87 -0.86
C PHE A 179 -5.40 7.63 -2.14
N PHE A 180 -4.52 8.63 -2.05
CA PHE A 180 -4.33 9.62 -3.10
C PHE A 180 -2.86 9.85 -3.46
N THR A 181 -2.63 10.30 -4.69
CA THR A 181 -1.33 10.68 -5.23
C THR A 181 -1.22 12.20 -5.39
N ALA A 182 0.00 12.68 -5.56
CA ALA A 182 0.30 14.09 -5.82
C ALA A 182 1.55 14.18 -6.72
N GLY A 183 1.52 15.09 -7.68
CA GLY A 183 2.60 15.27 -8.65
C GLY A 183 3.83 15.96 -8.07
N SER A 184 3.64 16.84 -7.06
CA SER A 184 4.73 17.57 -6.42
C SER A 184 4.46 17.85 -4.94
N GLU A 185 5.43 18.42 -4.23
CA GLU A 185 5.25 18.88 -2.85
C GLU A 185 4.22 20.03 -2.78
N GLU A 186 4.16 20.90 -3.78
CA GLU A 186 3.18 21.99 -3.87
C GLU A 186 1.76 21.46 -4.02
N GLU A 187 1.53 20.47 -4.88
CA GLU A 187 0.22 19.83 -4.99
C GLU A 187 -0.17 19.11 -3.70
N LEU A 188 0.78 18.41 -3.06
CA LEU A 188 0.56 17.75 -1.77
C LEU A 188 0.17 18.77 -0.68
N LYS A 189 0.80 19.95 -0.65
CA LYS A 189 0.43 21.06 0.26
C LYS A 189 -1.02 21.51 0.02
N ILE A 190 -1.42 21.67 -1.24
CA ILE A 190 -2.78 22.08 -1.60
C ILE A 190 -3.80 21.01 -1.14
N ILE A 191 -3.52 19.73 -1.41
CA ILE A 191 -4.38 18.63 -0.98
C ILE A 191 -4.45 18.56 0.55
N HIS A 192 -3.32 18.74 1.25
CA HIS A 192 -3.28 18.80 2.71
C HIS A 192 -4.11 19.97 3.26
N GLU A 193 -4.08 21.14 2.63
CA GLU A 193 -4.92 22.29 3.01
C GLU A 193 -6.41 22.01 2.79
N MET A 194 -6.77 21.40 1.65
CA MET A 194 -8.15 20.97 1.37
C MET A 194 -8.64 19.97 2.42
N ALA A 195 -7.84 18.94 2.71
CA ALA A 195 -8.15 17.95 3.71
C ALA A 195 -8.30 18.54 5.11
N SER A 196 -7.41 19.48 5.46
CA SER A 196 -7.48 20.21 6.72
C SER A 196 -8.76 21.01 6.84
N ALA A 197 -9.17 21.71 5.77
CA ALA A 197 -10.43 22.44 5.75
C ALA A 197 -11.64 21.52 5.98
N VAL A 198 -11.63 20.32 5.39
CA VAL A 198 -12.67 19.30 5.55
C VAL A 198 -12.69 18.71 6.96
N ALA A 199 -11.53 18.42 7.57
CA ALA A 199 -11.42 17.88 8.92
C ALA A 199 -11.79 18.89 10.03
N GLY A 200 -11.77 20.19 9.72
CA GLY A 200 -11.94 21.29 10.67
C GLY A 200 -10.62 21.84 11.23
N GLY A 201 -9.51 21.68 10.53
CA GLY A 201 -8.18 22.20 10.84
C GLY A 201 -7.10 21.13 10.73
N LYS A 202 -5.82 21.56 10.71
CA LYS A 202 -4.65 20.67 10.65
C LYS A 202 -4.58 19.75 11.88
N ASP A 203 -4.82 20.28 13.07
CA ASP A 203 -4.81 19.50 14.31
C ASP A 203 -5.92 18.42 14.31
N ALA A 204 -7.09 18.76 13.76
CA ALA A 204 -8.20 17.81 13.64
C ALA A 204 -7.90 16.69 12.65
N LEU A 205 -7.25 17.02 11.52
CA LEU A 205 -6.80 16.05 10.53
C LEU A 205 -5.68 15.15 11.08
N SER A 206 -4.72 15.72 11.80
CA SER A 206 -3.62 14.96 12.41
C SER A 206 -4.14 13.98 13.48
N ALA A 207 -5.14 14.37 14.26
CA ALA A 207 -5.76 13.51 15.26
C ALA A 207 -6.65 12.40 14.65
N HIS A 208 -7.30 12.69 13.51
CA HIS A 208 -8.21 11.75 12.83
C HIS A 208 -7.93 11.74 11.31
N PRO A 209 -6.79 11.18 10.88
CA PRO A 209 -6.41 11.20 9.47
C PRO A 209 -7.37 10.32 8.66
N PHE A 210 -7.97 10.91 7.63
CA PHE A 210 -8.84 10.19 6.68
C PHE A 210 -8.19 9.98 5.31
N LEU A 211 -6.89 10.23 5.21
CA LEU A 211 -6.14 10.17 3.96
C LEU A 211 -4.79 9.49 4.14
N ILE A 212 -4.35 8.84 3.07
CA ILE A 212 -3.05 8.20 2.97
C ILE A 212 -2.43 8.65 1.65
N HIS A 213 -1.27 9.29 1.72
CA HIS A 213 -0.54 9.72 0.52
C HIS A 213 0.25 8.55 -0.07
N TYR A 214 0.09 8.29 -1.35
CA TYR A 214 0.89 7.32 -2.09
C TYR A 214 2.04 8.00 -2.84
N SER A 215 3.26 7.52 -2.60
CA SER A 215 4.46 7.94 -3.32
C SER A 215 5.45 6.80 -3.44
N GLU A 216 6.35 6.89 -4.42
CA GLU A 216 7.31 5.83 -4.72
C GLU A 216 8.72 6.39 -4.92
N PRO A 217 9.78 5.64 -4.57
CA PRO A 217 11.10 5.85 -5.14
C PRO A 217 11.13 5.42 -6.62
N THR A 218 12.24 5.69 -7.29
CA THR A 218 12.51 5.21 -8.65
C THR A 218 13.43 4.00 -8.58
N SER A 219 12.92 2.81 -8.84
CA SER A 219 13.75 1.61 -8.80
C SER A 219 14.69 1.50 -10.01
N PRO A 220 15.92 0.98 -9.83
CA PRO A 220 16.51 0.51 -8.56
C PRO A 220 17.34 1.57 -7.82
N LEU A 221 17.16 1.63 -6.50
CA LEU A 221 17.95 2.33 -5.49
C LEU A 221 18.08 3.84 -5.73
N ILE A 222 17.04 4.50 -6.28
CA ILE A 222 17.03 5.95 -6.50
C ILE A 222 15.82 6.58 -5.80
N HIS A 223 16.08 7.58 -4.96
CA HIS A 223 15.05 8.46 -4.46
C HIS A 223 15.10 9.79 -5.22
N SER A 224 14.08 10.03 -6.07
CA SER A 224 13.97 11.27 -6.83
C SER A 224 13.74 12.48 -5.92
N GLY A 225 14.05 13.68 -6.40
CA GLY A 225 13.84 14.92 -5.65
C GLY A 225 12.39 15.09 -5.19
N GLU A 226 11.45 14.83 -6.09
CA GLU A 226 10.00 14.92 -5.84
C GLU A 226 9.51 13.84 -4.86
N ALA A 227 10.05 12.62 -4.94
CA ALA A 227 9.67 11.56 -4.02
C ALA A 227 10.15 11.86 -2.59
N VAL A 228 11.40 12.33 -2.44
CA VAL A 228 11.95 12.69 -1.12
C VAL A 228 11.27 13.91 -0.55
N SER A 229 10.97 14.93 -1.36
CA SER A 229 10.31 16.14 -0.87
C SER A 229 8.93 15.83 -0.28
N LYS A 230 8.12 15.03 -0.96
CA LYS A 230 6.83 14.53 -0.45
C LYS A 230 6.99 13.63 0.79
N LEU A 231 7.97 12.72 0.79
CA LEU A 231 8.28 11.85 1.93
C LEU A 231 8.58 12.66 3.20
N LEU A 232 9.48 13.65 3.10
CA LEU A 232 9.85 14.49 4.24
C LEU A 232 8.69 15.38 4.68
N TYR A 233 7.95 15.95 3.73
CA TYR A 233 6.75 16.76 4.01
C TYR A 233 5.69 15.96 4.79
N CYS A 234 5.39 14.73 4.37
CA CYS A 234 4.47 13.86 5.09
C CYS A 234 4.95 13.59 6.52
N SER A 235 6.24 13.30 6.70
CA SER A 235 6.79 13.05 8.04
C SER A 235 6.64 14.26 8.97
N GLU A 236 6.94 15.46 8.46
CA GLU A 236 6.92 16.71 9.24
C GLU A 236 5.50 17.15 9.62
N ASN A 237 4.49 16.73 8.84
CA ASN A 237 3.10 17.11 9.04
C ASN A 237 2.24 15.96 9.60
N GLY A 238 2.84 14.81 9.91
CA GLY A 238 2.13 13.64 10.43
C GLY A 238 1.09 13.08 9.44
N ILE A 239 1.31 13.22 8.14
CA ILE A 239 0.43 12.67 7.10
C ILE A 239 0.83 11.20 6.88
N PRO A 240 -0.08 10.23 7.02
CA PRO A 240 0.21 8.84 6.67
C PRO A 240 0.65 8.74 5.22
N ILE A 241 1.85 8.17 5.00
CA ILE A 241 2.38 7.95 3.66
C ILE A 241 2.58 6.46 3.41
N ASN A 242 2.10 5.97 2.27
CA ASN A 242 2.57 4.73 1.66
C ASN A 242 3.77 5.06 0.77
N TYR A 243 4.97 4.67 1.20
CA TYR A 243 6.21 4.85 0.43
C TYR A 243 6.76 3.51 0.00
N THR A 244 6.44 3.11 -1.24
CA THR A 244 6.64 1.73 -1.70
C THR A 244 7.49 1.67 -2.98
N PRO A 245 8.55 0.84 -3.03
CA PRO A 245 9.30 0.59 -4.26
C PRO A 245 8.49 -0.23 -5.27
N ALA A 246 8.63 0.17 -6.54
CA ALA A 246 8.05 -0.50 -7.69
C ALA A 246 9.16 -0.90 -8.66
N LEU A 247 9.46 -2.20 -8.69
CA LEU A 247 10.54 -2.75 -9.50
C LEU A 247 10.03 -3.86 -10.41
N LEU A 248 10.66 -3.99 -11.56
CA LEU A 248 10.35 -5.01 -12.53
C LEU A 248 11.55 -5.97 -12.64
N ALA A 249 11.40 -7.18 -12.09
CA ALA A 249 12.42 -8.21 -12.11
C ALA A 249 12.76 -8.56 -13.57
N GLY A 250 14.05 -8.43 -13.92
CA GLY A 250 14.56 -8.58 -15.28
C GLY A 250 14.70 -7.26 -16.06
N SER A 251 14.20 -6.14 -15.51
CA SER A 251 14.34 -4.80 -16.09
C SER A 251 14.99 -3.84 -15.08
N THR A 252 14.22 -3.25 -14.18
CA THR A 252 14.68 -2.31 -13.15
C THR A 252 15.16 -3.01 -11.88
N GLY A 253 15.21 -4.34 -11.87
CA GLY A 253 15.79 -5.14 -10.80
C GLY A 253 16.34 -6.48 -11.29
N PRO A 254 17.04 -7.23 -10.43
CA PRO A 254 17.51 -8.57 -10.76
C PRO A 254 16.38 -9.48 -11.24
N VAL A 255 16.67 -10.38 -12.18
CA VAL A 255 15.66 -11.30 -12.74
C VAL A 255 15.20 -12.37 -11.73
N THR A 256 16.00 -12.63 -10.69
CA THR A 256 15.63 -13.62 -9.66
C THR A 256 14.76 -12.98 -8.60
N LEU A 257 13.70 -13.67 -8.17
CA LEU A 257 12.77 -13.14 -7.16
C LEU A 257 13.48 -12.75 -5.86
N ALA A 258 14.43 -13.57 -5.38
CA ALA A 258 15.18 -13.26 -4.17
C ALA A 258 16.06 -12.01 -4.32
N GLY A 259 16.66 -11.79 -5.50
CA GLY A 259 17.47 -10.60 -5.78
C GLY A 259 16.60 -9.35 -5.90
N ALA A 260 15.50 -9.45 -6.65
CA ALA A 260 14.47 -8.42 -6.76
C ALA A 260 13.93 -8.01 -5.38
N LEU A 261 13.52 -8.99 -4.56
CA LEU A 261 13.03 -8.77 -3.20
C LEU A 261 14.07 -8.07 -2.32
N THR A 262 15.33 -8.50 -2.39
CA THR A 262 16.42 -7.90 -1.59
C THR A 262 16.60 -6.41 -1.93
N VAL A 263 16.56 -6.06 -3.22
CA VAL A 263 16.65 -4.66 -3.67
C VAL A 263 15.42 -3.87 -3.22
N ALA A 264 14.22 -4.42 -3.36
CA ALA A 264 12.98 -3.78 -2.90
C ALA A 264 13.01 -3.48 -1.40
N VAL A 265 13.44 -4.45 -0.59
CA VAL A 265 13.54 -4.28 0.86
C VAL A 265 14.56 -3.19 1.20
N ALA A 266 15.71 -3.15 0.52
CA ALA A 266 16.69 -2.09 0.71
C ALA A 266 16.10 -0.70 0.39
N GLU A 267 15.40 -0.54 -0.73
CA GLU A 267 14.76 0.73 -1.12
C GLU A 267 13.68 1.21 -0.14
N ALA A 268 12.85 0.29 0.33
CA ALA A 268 11.83 0.62 1.31
C ALA A 268 12.45 1.03 2.65
N LEU A 269 13.47 0.29 3.11
CA LEU A 269 14.17 0.59 4.35
C LEU A 269 14.95 1.91 4.26
N SER A 270 15.53 2.28 3.12
CA SER A 270 16.16 3.60 2.97
C SER A 270 15.15 4.75 2.99
N GLY A 271 13.98 4.56 2.39
CA GLY A 271 12.85 5.49 2.51
C GLY A 271 12.37 5.64 3.96
N LEU A 272 12.22 4.51 4.67
CA LEU A 272 11.86 4.45 6.08
C LEU A 272 12.87 5.21 6.95
N VAL A 273 14.18 5.02 6.72
CA VAL A 273 15.24 5.74 7.44
C VAL A 273 15.11 7.25 7.23
N MET A 274 15.00 7.72 6.00
CA MET A 274 14.84 9.17 5.74
C MET A 274 13.59 9.74 6.42
N HIS A 275 12.48 9.01 6.39
CA HIS A 275 11.23 9.42 7.02
C HIS A 275 11.36 9.53 8.55
N GLN A 276 11.87 8.48 9.20
CA GLN A 276 11.97 8.43 10.66
C GLN A 276 13.08 9.31 11.23
N LEU A 277 14.15 9.58 10.47
CA LEU A 277 15.15 10.57 10.84
C LEU A 277 14.59 12.00 10.78
N CYS A 278 13.69 12.27 9.85
CA CYS A 278 13.06 13.58 9.72
C CYS A 278 12.04 13.83 10.84
N SER A 279 11.22 12.85 11.16
CA SER A 279 10.24 12.92 12.24
C SER A 279 10.00 11.54 12.84
N LYS A 280 10.63 11.29 14.00
CA LYS A 280 10.54 10.01 14.71
C LYS A 280 9.11 9.71 15.12
N GLY A 281 8.60 8.53 14.75
CA GLY A 281 7.23 8.11 15.04
C GLY A 281 6.20 8.57 14.02
N ALA A 282 6.62 9.26 12.95
CA ALA A 282 5.70 9.69 11.90
C ALA A 282 5.10 8.46 11.17
N PRO A 283 3.82 8.55 10.74
CA PRO A 283 3.08 7.42 10.18
C PRO A 283 3.56 7.07 8.77
N ILE A 284 4.02 5.84 8.60
CA ILE A 284 4.48 5.31 7.31
C ILE A 284 4.01 3.88 7.13
N ILE A 285 3.59 3.59 5.91
CA ILE A 285 3.29 2.28 5.38
C ILE A 285 4.29 2.06 4.25
N THR A 286 4.73 0.82 4.10
CA THR A 286 5.51 0.45 2.92
C THR A 286 5.04 -0.91 2.43
N GLY A 287 5.55 -1.33 1.30
CA GLY A 287 5.06 -2.49 0.59
C GLY A 287 6.00 -2.81 -0.56
N VAL A 288 5.51 -3.58 -1.51
CA VAL A 288 6.32 -3.92 -2.68
C VAL A 288 5.46 -4.06 -3.92
N ALA A 289 5.88 -3.39 -5.00
CA ALA A 289 5.40 -3.67 -6.35
C ALA A 289 6.53 -4.34 -7.15
N ALA A 290 6.91 -5.57 -6.77
CA ALA A 290 7.99 -6.33 -7.42
C ALA A 290 7.43 -7.47 -8.28
N THR A 291 7.10 -7.16 -9.54
CA THR A 291 6.65 -8.15 -10.52
C THR A 291 7.75 -8.56 -11.47
N SER A 292 7.54 -9.66 -12.20
CA SER A 292 8.40 -10.10 -13.30
C SER A 292 8.03 -9.39 -14.60
N MET A 293 9.04 -9.08 -15.41
CA MET A 293 8.82 -8.70 -16.81
C MET A 293 8.41 -9.93 -17.61
N ASP A 294 7.29 -9.82 -18.34
CA ASP A 294 6.99 -10.76 -19.40
C ASP A 294 8.04 -10.60 -20.50
N MET A 295 8.92 -11.58 -20.64
CA MET A 295 10.07 -11.51 -21.55
C MET A 295 9.67 -11.51 -23.02
N LEU A 296 8.45 -11.94 -23.36
CA LEU A 296 7.97 -12.00 -24.73
C LEU A 296 7.47 -10.63 -25.21
N HIS A 297 6.74 -9.91 -24.36
CA HIS A 297 6.10 -8.64 -24.69
C HIS A 297 6.80 -7.43 -24.04
N ALA A 298 7.78 -7.68 -23.16
CA ALA A 298 8.48 -6.66 -22.38
C ALA A 298 7.53 -5.77 -21.56
N THR A 299 6.48 -6.38 -20.99
CA THR A 299 5.47 -5.71 -20.16
C THR A 299 5.52 -6.22 -18.71
N ALA A 300 4.90 -5.48 -17.79
CA ALA A 300 4.70 -5.92 -16.41
C ALA A 300 3.45 -6.80 -16.32
N SER A 301 3.52 -7.93 -15.61
CA SER A 301 2.35 -8.78 -15.35
C SER A 301 1.84 -8.55 -13.93
N TYR A 302 0.66 -7.95 -13.78
CA TYR A 302 0.06 -7.62 -12.48
C TYR A 302 -0.51 -8.84 -11.77
N ALA A 303 -0.87 -9.89 -12.52
CA ALA A 303 -1.43 -11.11 -11.95
C ALA A 303 -0.45 -12.30 -11.98
N ALA A 304 0.82 -12.06 -12.33
CA ALA A 304 1.85 -13.08 -12.32
C ALA A 304 1.96 -13.77 -10.94
N PRO A 305 2.06 -15.11 -10.88
CA PRO A 305 2.35 -15.82 -9.65
C PRO A 305 3.60 -15.32 -8.93
N GLU A 306 4.63 -14.93 -9.70
CA GLU A 306 5.85 -14.30 -9.20
C GLU A 306 5.57 -13.03 -8.40
N PHE A 307 4.64 -12.21 -8.87
CA PHE A 307 4.27 -10.98 -8.18
C PHE A 307 3.53 -11.26 -6.87
N ARG A 308 2.73 -12.32 -6.84
CA ARG A 308 2.09 -12.75 -5.60
C ARG A 308 3.09 -13.30 -4.59
N LEU A 309 4.05 -14.11 -5.05
CA LEU A 309 5.12 -14.65 -4.20
C LEU A 309 5.99 -13.55 -3.58
N THR A 310 6.33 -12.50 -4.33
CA THR A 310 7.10 -11.38 -3.79
C THR A 310 6.32 -10.62 -2.73
N HIS A 311 5.02 -10.36 -2.94
CA HIS A 311 4.20 -9.77 -1.89
C HIS A 311 4.08 -10.64 -0.64
N SER A 312 3.85 -11.95 -0.78
CA SER A 312 3.77 -12.87 0.36
C SER A 312 5.07 -12.88 1.16
N ALA A 313 6.22 -12.93 0.48
CA ALA A 313 7.53 -12.85 1.11
C ALA A 313 7.74 -11.50 1.84
N TYR A 314 7.26 -10.41 1.24
CA TYR A 314 7.33 -9.08 1.82
C TYR A 314 6.42 -8.93 3.04
N ALA A 315 5.22 -9.51 3.02
CA ALA A 315 4.32 -9.57 4.17
C ALA A 315 4.99 -10.25 5.36
N ASP A 316 5.63 -11.40 5.15
CA ASP A 316 6.36 -12.09 6.22
C ASP A 316 7.51 -11.24 6.80
N LEU A 317 8.25 -10.51 5.95
CA LEU A 317 9.31 -9.59 6.37
C LEU A 317 8.76 -8.41 7.19
N PHE A 318 7.68 -7.79 6.74
CA PHE A 318 7.13 -6.60 7.41
C PHE A 318 6.34 -6.94 8.66
N HIS A 319 5.72 -8.12 8.72
CA HIS A 319 5.21 -8.68 9.97
C HIS A 319 6.34 -8.98 10.95
N HIS A 320 7.51 -9.44 10.48
CA HIS A 320 8.70 -9.59 11.34
C HIS A 320 9.21 -8.24 11.86
N TYR A 321 9.17 -7.18 11.05
CA TYR A 321 9.51 -5.82 11.49
C TYR A 321 8.44 -5.19 12.39
N GLY A 322 7.24 -5.76 12.43
CA GLY A 322 6.10 -5.19 13.14
C GLY A 322 5.55 -3.92 12.50
N LEU A 323 5.68 -3.76 11.18
CA LEU A 323 5.27 -2.57 10.44
C LEU A 323 4.07 -2.86 9.53
N PRO A 324 3.18 -1.87 9.30
CA PRO A 324 2.06 -2.05 8.39
C PRO A 324 2.55 -2.21 6.95
N ILE A 325 1.88 -3.09 6.21
CA ILE A 325 2.22 -3.43 4.83
C ILE A 325 1.11 -3.05 3.84
N TRP A 326 1.53 -2.46 2.73
CA TRP A 326 0.74 -2.27 1.52
C TRP A 326 1.01 -3.38 0.49
N GLY A 327 0.00 -3.69 -0.31
CA GLY A 327 0.15 -4.56 -1.47
C GLY A 327 -1.00 -4.42 -2.47
N THR A 328 -0.91 -5.20 -3.54
CA THR A 328 -1.88 -5.18 -4.65
C THR A 328 -2.75 -6.43 -4.64
N ALA A 329 -4.03 -6.29 -4.99
CA ALA A 329 -4.92 -7.39 -5.33
C ALA A 329 -6.18 -6.90 -6.04
N GLY A 330 -6.96 -7.82 -6.61
CA GLY A 330 -8.19 -7.43 -7.31
C GLY A 330 -7.88 -6.65 -8.60
N CYS A 331 -6.81 -7.06 -9.28
CA CYS A 331 -6.34 -6.55 -10.56
C CYS A 331 -6.13 -7.73 -11.53
N SER A 332 -6.07 -7.43 -12.84
CA SER A 332 -5.90 -8.45 -13.87
C SER A 332 -5.16 -7.91 -15.10
N ASP A 333 -4.44 -8.80 -15.77
CA ASP A 333 -3.77 -8.53 -17.05
C ASP A 333 -4.72 -8.63 -18.24
N ALA A 334 -5.89 -9.27 -18.06
CA ALA A 334 -6.97 -9.27 -19.05
C ALA A 334 -7.45 -7.85 -19.39
N HIS A 335 -7.84 -7.64 -20.64
CA HIS A 335 -8.26 -6.32 -21.15
C HIS A 335 -9.76 -6.06 -20.97
N PHE A 336 -10.54 -7.09 -20.63
CA PHE A 336 -11.98 -7.05 -20.41
C PHE A 336 -12.36 -8.04 -19.30
N PRO A 337 -13.55 -7.89 -18.66
CA PRO A 337 -14.03 -8.84 -17.67
C PRO A 337 -14.38 -10.19 -18.28
N ASP A 338 -13.43 -11.11 -18.23
CA ASP A 338 -13.56 -12.47 -18.73
C ASP A 338 -13.13 -13.50 -17.68
N LEU A 339 -12.96 -14.75 -18.11
CA LEU A 339 -12.54 -15.84 -17.23
C LEU A 339 -11.12 -15.65 -16.69
N GLN A 340 -10.23 -14.99 -17.46
CA GLN A 340 -8.88 -14.66 -16.97
C GLN A 340 -8.99 -13.64 -15.84
N ALA A 341 -9.73 -12.54 -16.05
CA ALA A 341 -9.94 -11.54 -15.01
C ALA A 341 -10.54 -12.13 -13.73
N GLY A 342 -11.56 -12.98 -13.87
CA GLY A 342 -12.18 -13.65 -12.74
C GLY A 342 -11.20 -14.55 -11.95
N ALA A 343 -10.38 -15.33 -12.65
CA ALA A 343 -9.39 -16.20 -12.02
C ALA A 343 -8.28 -15.41 -11.30
N GLU A 344 -7.77 -14.37 -11.95
CA GLU A 344 -6.69 -13.52 -11.42
C GLU A 344 -7.15 -12.71 -10.19
N TYR A 345 -8.37 -12.16 -10.21
CA TYR A 345 -8.96 -11.49 -9.05
C TYR A 345 -9.14 -12.44 -7.87
N ALA A 346 -9.74 -13.62 -8.09
CA ALA A 346 -9.95 -14.59 -7.01
C ALA A 346 -8.62 -15.06 -6.41
N PHE A 347 -7.62 -15.32 -7.25
CA PHE A 347 -6.29 -15.72 -6.82
C PHE A 347 -5.61 -14.62 -5.99
N THR A 348 -5.56 -13.39 -6.48
CA THR A 348 -4.84 -12.30 -5.81
C THR A 348 -5.52 -11.86 -4.52
N LEU A 349 -6.86 -11.70 -4.50
CA LEU A 349 -7.62 -11.26 -3.34
C LEU A 349 -7.51 -12.26 -2.18
N LEU A 350 -7.61 -13.56 -2.46
CA LEU A 350 -7.47 -14.59 -1.43
C LEU A 350 -6.05 -14.60 -0.84
N ASN A 351 -5.01 -14.55 -1.68
CA ASN A 351 -3.63 -14.58 -1.21
C ASN A 351 -3.28 -13.33 -0.40
N ALA A 352 -3.68 -12.13 -0.84
CA ALA A 352 -3.43 -10.90 -0.06
C ALA A 352 -4.10 -10.95 1.33
N ALA A 353 -5.28 -11.54 1.42
CA ALA A 353 -5.95 -11.76 2.70
C ALA A 353 -5.21 -12.77 3.60
N LEU A 354 -4.73 -13.88 3.02
CA LEU A 354 -3.97 -14.91 3.72
C LEU A 354 -2.59 -14.43 4.17
N ASP A 355 -1.95 -13.59 3.35
CA ASP A 355 -0.72 -12.90 3.70
C ASP A 355 -0.95 -12.04 4.94
N GLY A 356 -2.11 -11.37 5.04
CA GLY A 356 -2.40 -10.38 6.09
C GLY A 356 -1.89 -9.01 5.69
N THR A 357 -1.95 -8.68 4.40
CA THR A 357 -1.59 -7.36 3.87
C THR A 357 -2.59 -6.32 4.37
N ASN A 358 -2.12 -5.23 4.97
CA ASN A 358 -3.00 -4.29 5.66
C ASN A 358 -3.77 -3.38 4.72
N LEU A 359 -3.06 -2.78 3.75
CA LEU A 359 -3.62 -1.84 2.80
C LEU A 359 -3.54 -2.44 1.40
N ILE A 360 -4.65 -3.01 0.92
CA ILE A 360 -4.73 -3.74 -0.34
C ILE A 360 -5.46 -2.89 -1.37
N HIS A 361 -4.74 -2.41 -2.37
CA HIS A 361 -5.29 -1.55 -3.42
C HIS A 361 -5.44 -2.30 -4.77
N ASP A 362 -5.92 -1.58 -5.79
CA ASP A 362 -6.15 -2.00 -7.19
C ASP A 362 -7.50 -2.66 -7.52
N CYS A 363 -8.45 -2.68 -6.59
CA CYS A 363 -9.79 -3.21 -6.90
C CYS A 363 -10.42 -2.43 -8.07
N GLY A 364 -10.66 -3.11 -9.19
CA GLY A 364 -11.22 -2.52 -10.41
C GLY A 364 -10.24 -2.36 -11.58
N TYR A 365 -8.99 -2.82 -11.41
CA TYR A 365 -7.94 -2.69 -12.42
C TYR A 365 -7.98 -3.82 -13.45
N LEU A 366 -7.78 -3.46 -14.71
CA LEU A 366 -7.58 -4.34 -15.86
C LEU A 366 -6.40 -3.87 -16.71
N GLY A 367 -5.99 -4.69 -17.67
CA GLY A 367 -4.97 -4.36 -18.66
C GLY A 367 -3.64 -3.94 -18.02
N GLN A 368 -3.17 -4.70 -17.02
CA GLN A 368 -1.87 -4.49 -16.39
C GLN A 368 -1.76 -3.11 -15.69
N GLY A 369 -2.84 -2.67 -15.03
CA GLY A 369 -2.90 -1.36 -14.38
C GLY A 369 -3.02 -0.19 -15.36
N PHE A 370 -3.59 -0.41 -16.55
CA PHE A 370 -3.80 0.64 -17.54
C PHE A 370 -5.28 1.00 -17.76
N VAL A 371 -6.18 0.06 -17.50
CA VAL A 371 -7.61 0.18 -17.81
C VAL A 371 -8.44 0.03 -16.55
N ALA A 372 -9.26 1.04 -16.29
CA ALA A 372 -10.18 1.06 -15.19
C ALA A 372 -11.50 0.39 -15.59
N SER A 373 -12.09 -0.41 -14.71
CA SER A 373 -13.39 -1.03 -14.95
C SER A 373 -14.33 -0.90 -13.74
N PRO A 374 -15.45 -0.16 -13.84
CA PRO A 374 -16.33 0.03 -12.69
C PRO A 374 -17.08 -1.25 -12.32
N GLU A 375 -17.35 -2.13 -13.30
CA GLU A 375 -17.96 -3.44 -13.06
C GLU A 375 -17.02 -4.39 -12.31
N MET A 376 -15.70 -4.24 -12.50
CA MET A 376 -14.73 -5.03 -11.74
C MET A 376 -14.60 -4.58 -10.28
N ILE A 377 -14.98 -3.35 -9.93
CA ILE A 377 -15.13 -2.93 -8.51
C ILE A 377 -16.24 -3.74 -7.85
N ILE A 378 -17.38 -3.89 -8.53
CA ILE A 378 -18.52 -4.66 -8.04
C ILE A 378 -18.16 -6.14 -7.91
N PHE A 379 -17.46 -6.68 -8.91
CA PHE A 379 -16.94 -8.06 -8.87
C PHE A 379 -15.95 -8.26 -7.71
N ALA A 380 -15.00 -7.34 -7.53
CA ALA A 380 -14.07 -7.37 -6.41
C ALA A 380 -14.80 -7.37 -5.07
N ASN A 381 -15.83 -6.52 -4.89
CA ASN A 381 -16.63 -6.49 -3.66
C ASN A 381 -17.22 -7.87 -3.31
N GLU A 382 -17.81 -8.57 -4.28
CA GLU A 382 -18.37 -9.91 -4.06
C GLU A 382 -17.29 -10.92 -3.65
N VAL A 383 -16.16 -10.95 -4.39
CA VAL A 383 -15.05 -11.86 -4.10
C VAL A 383 -14.40 -11.54 -2.74
N ILE A 384 -14.25 -10.26 -2.39
CA ILE A 384 -13.76 -9.85 -1.07
C ILE A 384 -14.72 -10.33 0.03
N GLY A 385 -16.04 -10.27 -0.19
CA GLY A 385 -17.03 -10.85 0.74
C GLY A 385 -16.80 -12.34 0.99
N MET A 386 -16.57 -13.11 -0.08
CA MET A 386 -16.23 -14.53 0.01
C MET A 386 -14.90 -14.75 0.77
N VAL A 387 -13.88 -13.96 0.46
CA VAL A 387 -12.56 -14.05 1.07
C VAL A 387 -12.61 -13.69 2.55
N LYS A 388 -13.24 -12.56 2.93
CA LYS A 388 -13.44 -12.14 4.33
C LYS A 388 -14.16 -13.23 5.13
N ARG A 389 -15.19 -13.86 4.56
CA ARG A 389 -15.88 -15.01 5.19
C ARG A 389 -14.98 -16.24 5.33
N TYR A 390 -14.12 -16.52 4.36
CA TYR A 390 -13.20 -17.65 4.41
C TYR A 390 -12.13 -17.46 5.49
N VAL A 391 -11.49 -16.29 5.53
CA VAL A 391 -10.41 -16.00 6.50
C VAL A 391 -10.93 -15.82 7.93
N SER A 392 -12.24 -15.51 8.10
CA SER A 392 -12.87 -15.47 9.43
C SER A 392 -13.02 -16.85 10.07
N GLY A 393 -12.69 -17.94 9.37
CA GLY A 393 -12.64 -19.25 9.98
C GLY A 393 -13.97 -19.77 10.55
N PHE A 394 -13.88 -20.59 11.59
CA PHE A 394 -15.01 -21.12 12.35
C PHE A 394 -14.60 -21.51 13.78
N THR A 395 -15.58 -21.63 14.67
CA THR A 395 -15.36 -22.00 16.08
C THR A 395 -15.52 -23.51 16.28
N ILE A 396 -14.64 -24.11 17.09
CA ILE A 396 -14.65 -25.50 17.53
C ILE A 396 -14.82 -25.50 19.05
N ASP A 397 -16.06 -25.71 19.49
CA ASP A 397 -16.45 -25.94 20.88
C ASP A 397 -17.62 -26.94 20.94
N ASP A 398 -17.98 -27.40 22.13
CA ASP A 398 -19.03 -28.41 22.31
C ASP A 398 -20.37 -27.96 21.70
N VAL A 399 -20.70 -26.67 21.79
CA VAL A 399 -21.96 -26.12 21.24
C VAL A 399 -21.97 -26.21 19.71
N HIS A 400 -20.88 -25.82 19.04
CA HIS A 400 -20.76 -25.84 17.58
C HIS A 400 -20.54 -27.25 17.01
N ILE A 401 -19.97 -28.17 17.80
CA ILE A 401 -19.85 -29.60 17.45
C ILE A 401 -21.19 -30.31 17.65
N GLY A 402 -21.99 -29.88 18.63
CA GLY A 402 -23.25 -30.50 19.02
C GLY A 402 -23.08 -31.60 20.08
N MET A 403 -22.16 -31.42 21.05
CA MET A 403 -21.90 -32.33 22.17
C MET A 403 -22.64 -31.96 23.46
#